data_AF-A0A660N319-F1
#
_entry.id   AF-A0A660N319-F1
#
_cell.length_a   1.000
_cell.length_b   1.000
_cell.length_c   1.000
_cell.angle_alpha   90.00
_cell.angle_beta   90.00
_cell.angle_gamma   90.00
#
_symmetry.space_group_name_H-M   'P 1'
#
loop_
_entity.id
_entity.type
_entity.pdbx_description
1 polymer ?
#
loop_
_entity_poly.entity_id
_entity_poly.type
_entity_poly.pdbx_seq_one_letter_code
_entity_poly.pdbx_strand_id
1 'polypeptide(L)' 'MARAGLGAADVRAMCHAELTAWLQDLLASMGIHSPTGGEVIVSRRLPKPSA' A
#
# COMPACT_ATOMS: atom_id res chain seq x y z
N MET A 1 12.10 -4.85 -5.20
CA MET A 1 12.15 -4.86 -6.68
C MET A 1 10.74 -4.67 -7.21
N ALA A 2 10.34 -3.45 -7.58
CA ALA A 2 9.06 -3.24 -8.24
C ALA A 2 9.11 -3.85 -9.65
N ARG A 3 8.58 -5.07 -9.80
CA ARG A 3 8.44 -5.74 -11.11
C ARG A 3 7.34 -5.03 -11.91
N ALA A 4 7.72 -4.09 -12.77
CA ALA A 4 6.83 -3.59 -13.81
C ALA A 4 6.51 -4.74 -14.79
N GLY A 5 5.23 -4.97 -15.10
CA GLY A 5 4.79 -5.95 -16.11
C GLY A 5 4.21 -7.27 -15.60
N LEU A 6 3.83 -7.39 -14.32
CA LEU A 6 3.12 -8.57 -13.82
C LEU A 6 1.66 -8.60 -14.31
N GLY A 7 1.26 -9.69 -14.95
CA GLY A 7 -0.12 -9.91 -15.37
C GLY A 7 -1.01 -10.38 -14.22
N ALA A 8 -2.33 -10.26 -14.40
CA ALA A 8 -3.30 -10.71 -13.39
C ALA A 8 -3.27 -12.24 -13.14
N ALA A 9 -2.72 -13.03 -14.06
CA ALA A 9 -2.50 -14.46 -13.86
C ALA A 9 -1.33 -14.73 -12.92
N ASP A 10 -0.23 -13.98 -13.07
CA ASP A 10 0.97 -14.12 -12.25
C ASP A 10 0.69 -13.75 -10.79
N VAL A 11 -0.05 -12.65 -10.58
CA VAL A 11 -0.46 -12.21 -9.22
C VAL A 11 -1.36 -13.26 -8.56
N ARG A 12 -2.21 -13.96 -9.32
CA ARG A 12 -3.09 -15.02 -8.81
C ARG A 12 -2.35 -16.30 -8.43
N ALA A 13 -1.18 -16.53 -9.02
CA ALA A 13 -0.36 -17.71 -8.74
C ALA A 13 0.58 -17.52 -7.53
N MET A 14 0.76 -16.27 -7.05
CA MET A 14 1.62 -15.97 -5.91
C MET A 14 1.08 -16.54 -4.60
N CYS A 15 1.98 -17.03 -3.75
CA CYS A 15 1.61 -17.34 -2.38
C CYS A 15 1.38 -16.05 -1.56
N HIS A 16 0.72 -16.18 -0.40
CA HIS A 16 0.39 -15.03 0.44
C HIS A 16 1.60 -14.16 0.81
N ALA A 17 2.75 -14.79 1.11
CA ALA A 17 3.97 -14.09 1.47
C ALA A 17 4.52 -13.26 0.29
N GLU A 18 4.52 -13.82 -0.92
CA GLU A 18 4.97 -13.14 -2.14
C GLU A 18 4.04 -11.98 -2.51
N LEU A 19 2.73 -12.19 -2.43
CA LEU A 19 1.71 -11.16 -2.67
C LEU A 19 1.88 -9.97 -1.72
N THR A 20 2.12 -10.25 -0.43
CA THR A 20 2.32 -9.23 0.59
C THR A 20 3.59 -8.43 0.34
N ALA A 21 4.71 -9.11 0.05
CA ALA A 21 5.97 -8.44 -0.25
C ALA A 21 5.87 -7.58 -1.52
N TRP A 22 5.23 -8.09 -2.57
CA TRP A 22 5.00 -7.35 -3.81
C TRP A 22 4.13 -6.10 -3.58
N LEU A 23 3.04 -6.23 -2.81
CA LEU A 23 2.17 -5.10 -2.48
C LEU A 23 2.93 -4.03 -1.69
N GLN A 24 3.75 -4.42 -0.71
CA GLN A 24 4.57 -3.48 0.06
C GLN A 24 5.58 -2.74 -0.83
N ASP A 25 6.26 -3.45 -1.72
CA ASP A 25 7.17 -2.84 -2.71
C ASP A 25 6.43 -1.84 -3.62
N LEU A 26 5.21 -2.17 -4.06
CA LEU A 26 4.38 -1.30 -4.90
C LEU A 26 3.94 -0.05 -4.14
N LEU A 27 3.44 -0.19 -2.90
CA LEU A 27 3.06 0.94 -2.06
C LEU A 27 4.25 1.86 -1.77
N ALA A 28 5.41 1.29 -1.43
CA ALA A 28 6.64 2.05 -1.21
C ALA A 28 7.07 2.83 -2.46
N SER A 29 6.91 2.25 -3.66
CA SER A 29 7.24 2.94 -4.92
C SER A 29 6.36 4.17 -5.18
N MET A 30 5.15 4.21 -4.62
CA MET A 30 4.24 5.36 -4.69
C MET A 30 4.43 6.35 -3.54
N GLY A 31 5.42 6.12 -2.66
CA GLY A 31 5.62 6.90 -1.43
C GLY A 31 4.56 6.63 -0.35
N ILE A 32 3.76 5.55 -0.50
CA ILE A 32 2.77 5.14 0.48
C ILE A 32 3.47 4.22 1.48
N HIS A 33 3.77 4.75 2.64
CA HIS A 33 4.31 3.96 3.74
C HIS A 33 3.16 3.44 4.59
N SER A 34 3.05 2.11 4.70
CA SER A 34 2.17 1.51 5.70
C SER A 34 2.71 1.87 7.09
N PRO A 35 1.88 2.32 8.05
CA PRO A 35 2.31 2.56 9.41
C PRO A 35 2.63 1.21 10.06
N THR A 36 3.89 0.78 9.95
CA THR A 36 4.38 -0.50 10.50
C THR A 36 4.72 -0.41 11.98
N GLY A 37 4.73 0.80 12.56
CA GLY A 37 5.19 1.05 13.92
C GLY A 37 4.15 1.67 14.85
N GLY A 38 2.98 1.05 15.05
CA GLY A 38 2.02 1.52 16.08
C GLY A 38 1.55 2.98 15.96
N GLU A 39 1.87 3.63 14.85
CA GLU A 39 1.59 5.04 14.61
C GLU A 39 0.08 5.20 14.40
N VAL A 40 -0.55 5.87 15.34
CA VAL A 40 -1.98 6.17 15.28
C VAL A 40 -2.17 7.33 14.32
N ILE A 41 -2.98 7.12 13.27
CA ILE A 41 -3.44 8.22 12.41
C ILE A 41 -4.33 9.14 13.25
N VAL A 42 -3.78 10.28 13.67
CA VAL A 42 -4.55 11.34 14.35
C VAL A 42 -5.26 12.18 13.31
N SER A 43 -6.48 11.77 12.95
CA SER A 43 -7.37 12.60 12.12
C SER A 43 -7.83 13.83 12.91
N ARG A 44 -7.30 15.00 12.57
CA ARG A 44 -7.84 16.27 13.06
C ARG A 44 -9.15 16.53 12.33
N ARG A 45 -10.26 16.61 13.06
CA ARG A 45 -11.55 17.03 12.49
C ARG A 45 -11.41 18.47 11.99
N LEU A 46 -11.18 18.63 10.68
CA LEU A 46 -11.25 19.94 10.04
C LEU A 46 -12.71 20.41 10.01
N PRO A 47 -12.97 21.70 10.25
CA PRO A 47 -14.31 22.25 10.08
C PRO A 47 -14.78 21.99 8.64
N LYS A 48 -16.07 21.65 8.50
CA LYS A 48 -16.69 21.44 7.18
C LYS A 48 -16.43 22.68 6.32
N PRO A 49 -15.91 22.55 5.09
CA PRO A 49 -15.72 23.71 4.21
C PRO A 49 -17.06 24.44 4.05
N SER A 50 -17.09 25.74 4.34
CA SER A 50 -18.24 26.59 4.07
C SER A 50 -18.40 26.72 2.56
N ALA A 51 -19.59 26.40 2.06
CA ALA A 51 -19.96 26.54 0.66
C ALA A 51 -19.93 28.01 0.20
#